data_AF-A0AAV6S4Y4-F1
#
_entry.id   AF-A0AAV6S4Y4-F1
#
_cell.length_a   1.000
_cell.length_b   1.000
_cell.length_c   1.000
_cell.angle_alpha   90.00
_cell.angle_beta   90.00
_cell.angle_gamma   90.00
#
_symmetry.space_group_name_H-M   'P 1'
#
loop_
_entity.id
_entity.type
_entity.pdbx_description
1 polymer ?
#
loop_
_entity_poly.entity_id
_entity_poly.type
_entity_poly.pdbx_seq_one_letter_code
_entity_poly.pdbx_strand_id
1 'polypeptide(L)'
;MSSCRYNGGVMRPLSNLSASRRNIHEFDSESQPLQPISAADASDTLASKPENNSSSLMPYASGDGAGGCGHSGGGGGGGGGGGGGKSGKKKNQNIGEKLGHRRALFEKRKRLSDYALIFGMFGIVVMVIETELSWGAYGKSLYSLALKCLISLSTIILLGLIIIYHAREIQLFMVDNAADDWRIAMTYERIFFICLEILVCAIHPIPGNYTFTWTARLAYSYVPSKTDADVDIILSIPMFLRLYLIARVMLLHSKLFTDASSRSIGALNKINFNTRFVMKTLMTICPGTVLLVFTISLWIIAAWTVRACERYHDNQDITSNFLGAMWLISITFLTIGYGDIVPNTYCGKGVCLLTGIMGAGCTALVVAVVAKKLELTKAEKHVHNFMMDTQLTKRVKNTAANVLRETWLIYKNTKLVRKMDHAKVRKHQRKFLQAIHQLRTSCMT
;
A
#
# COMPACT_ATOMS: atom_id res chain seq x y z
N MET A 1 46.56 49.66 -58.90
CA MET A 1 47.84 49.38 -58.21
C MET A 1 47.53 48.90 -56.80
N SER A 2 48.22 47.83 -56.40
CA SER A 2 48.53 47.35 -55.04
C SER A 2 47.43 46.90 -54.05
N SER A 3 47.46 45.58 -53.87
CA SER A 3 47.21 44.73 -52.70
C SER A 3 47.64 45.29 -51.32
N CYS A 4 46.89 44.97 -50.26
CA CYS A 4 47.39 44.15 -49.13
C CYS A 4 46.30 43.60 -48.19
N ARG A 5 46.62 42.42 -47.65
CA ARG A 5 45.86 41.46 -46.82
C ARG A 5 45.67 41.92 -45.36
N TYR A 6 44.64 41.41 -44.66
CA TYR A 6 44.82 40.52 -43.49
C TYR A 6 43.57 39.69 -43.11
N ASN A 7 43.86 38.56 -42.46
CA ASN A 7 43.05 37.37 -42.13
C ASN A 7 42.06 37.51 -40.96
N GLY A 8 41.09 36.57 -40.90
CA GLY A 8 40.73 35.90 -39.64
C GLY A 8 39.29 35.42 -39.49
N GLY A 9 39.05 34.10 -39.63
CA GLY A 9 37.98 33.40 -38.89
C GLY A 9 36.80 32.84 -39.71
N VAL A 10 37.01 31.75 -40.44
CA VAL A 10 35.93 30.89 -40.97
C VAL A 10 35.69 29.75 -39.99
N MET A 11 34.48 29.66 -39.42
CA MET A 11 34.04 28.50 -38.64
C MET A 11 33.13 27.64 -39.52
N ARG A 12 33.64 26.49 -39.96
CA ARG A 12 32.85 25.38 -40.53
C ARG A 12 32.73 24.28 -39.47
N PRO A 13 31.56 23.64 -39.31
CA PRO A 13 31.44 22.47 -38.45
C PRO A 13 31.96 21.22 -39.19
N LEU A 14 32.84 20.47 -38.53
CA LEU A 14 33.25 19.13 -38.93
C LEU A 14 32.40 18.10 -38.20
N SER A 15 31.75 17.25 -38.99
CA SER A 15 31.11 16.01 -38.60
C SER A 15 32.14 14.88 -38.45
N ASN A 16 31.99 14.12 -37.36
CA ASN A 16 32.23 12.68 -37.16
C ASN A 16 33.49 12.00 -37.73
N LEU A 17 34.25 11.35 -36.83
CA LEU A 17 34.37 9.87 -36.74
C LEU A 17 35.39 9.49 -35.66
N SER A 18 34.96 8.77 -34.61
CA SER A 18 35.49 7.43 -34.26
C SER A 18 34.82 6.93 -32.97
N ALA A 19 33.81 6.07 -33.11
CA ALA A 19 33.44 5.10 -32.09
C ALA A 19 33.26 3.76 -32.81
N SER A 20 34.14 2.83 -32.47
CA SER A 20 34.31 1.53 -33.10
C SER A 20 33.07 0.65 -32.96
N ARG A 21 32.71 -0.05 -34.04
CA ARG A 21 31.78 -1.19 -34.08
C ARG A 21 32.13 -2.24 -33.02
N ARG A 22 31.10 -2.74 -32.33
CA ARG A 22 30.90 -4.19 -32.11
C ARG A 22 29.43 -4.52 -32.33
N ASN A 23 29.21 -5.58 -33.10
CA ASN A 23 27.92 -6.16 -33.47
C ASN A 23 27.32 -6.99 -32.32
N ILE A 24 26.00 -6.88 -32.15
CA ILE A 24 24.98 -7.94 -32.01
C ILE A 24 25.15 -8.96 -30.87
N HIS A 25 24.22 -8.94 -29.89
CA HIS A 25 23.12 -9.92 -29.76
C HIS A 25 22.24 -9.51 -28.55
N GLU A 26 21.09 -8.87 -28.77
CA GLU A 26 20.09 -8.65 -27.71
C GLU A 26 18.86 -9.51 -28.07
N PHE A 27 18.55 -10.46 -27.19
CA PHE A 27 17.48 -11.43 -27.35
C PHE A 27 16.14 -10.73 -27.05
N ASP A 28 15.25 -10.70 -28.05
CA ASP A 28 13.84 -10.42 -27.86
C ASP A 28 13.19 -11.50 -26.99
N SER A 29 12.36 -11.09 -26.03
CA SER A 29 11.27 -11.92 -25.52
C SER A 29 10.11 -11.01 -25.14
N GLU A 30 9.10 -11.08 -26.01
CA GLU A 30 7.78 -10.47 -25.89
C GLU A 30 7.06 -10.90 -24.61
N SER A 31 6.31 -9.97 -24.01
CA SER A 31 5.13 -10.33 -23.22
C SER A 31 4.06 -9.24 -23.38
N GLN A 32 3.15 -9.48 -24.32
CA GLN A 32 1.89 -8.76 -24.51
C GLN A 32 0.90 -9.14 -23.39
N PRO A 33 -0.03 -8.25 -22.97
CA PRO A 33 -0.99 -8.55 -21.92
C PRO A 33 -2.20 -9.34 -22.46
N LEU A 34 -2.52 -10.46 -21.81
CA LEU A 34 -3.71 -11.28 -22.08
C LEU A 34 -4.98 -10.61 -21.55
N GLN A 35 -5.95 -10.38 -22.44
CA GLN A 35 -7.35 -10.10 -22.12
C GLN A 35 -8.16 -11.42 -21.97
N PRO A 36 -9.27 -11.44 -21.21
CA PRO A 36 -10.04 -12.65 -20.92
C PRO A 36 -11.01 -13.01 -22.06
N ILE A 37 -11.04 -14.29 -22.45
CA ILE A 37 -12.01 -14.85 -23.38
C ILE A 37 -13.24 -15.34 -22.61
N SER A 38 -14.40 -14.74 -22.92
CA SER A 38 -15.74 -15.25 -22.64
C SER A 38 -16.13 -16.31 -23.67
N ALA A 39 -16.63 -17.47 -23.24
CA ALA A 39 -17.20 -18.47 -24.13
C ALA A 39 -18.69 -18.68 -23.79
N ALA A 40 -19.55 -18.25 -24.72
CA ALA A 40 -20.93 -18.67 -24.86
C ALA A 40 -21.20 -18.88 -26.36
N ASP A 41 -21.97 -19.93 -26.65
CA ASP A 41 -22.62 -20.32 -27.91
C ASP A 41 -21.78 -20.71 -29.14
N ALA A 42 -21.87 -22.00 -29.49
CA ALA A 42 -22.38 -22.43 -30.80
C ALA A 42 -22.70 -23.93 -30.80
N SER A 43 -23.89 -24.25 -31.30
CA SER A 43 -24.54 -25.55 -31.39
C SER A 43 -24.33 -26.24 -32.75
N ASP A 44 -24.77 -27.51 -32.79
CA ASP A 44 -25.22 -28.36 -33.92
C ASP A 44 -24.23 -29.39 -34.50
N THR A 45 -24.58 -30.64 -34.87
CA THR A 45 -25.70 -31.60 -34.66
C THR A 45 -25.30 -32.93 -35.34
N LEU A 46 -25.71 -34.11 -34.79
CA LEU A 46 -26.05 -35.44 -35.42
C LEU A 46 -25.60 -36.63 -34.53
N ALA A 47 -26.46 -37.15 -33.62
CA ALA A 47 -27.39 -38.31 -33.75
C ALA A 47 -26.68 -39.70 -33.78
N SER A 48 -26.84 -40.62 -32.80
CA SER A 48 -28.06 -41.44 -32.59
C SER A 48 -28.16 -42.17 -31.22
N LYS A 49 -29.27 -41.91 -30.47
CA LYS A 49 -30.20 -42.76 -29.66
C LYS A 49 -29.73 -43.83 -28.59
N PRO A 50 -30.59 -44.27 -27.64
CA PRO A 50 -30.38 -44.08 -26.18
C PRO A 50 -30.54 -45.36 -25.32
N GLU A 51 -30.29 -45.30 -24.00
CA GLU A 51 -31.08 -46.02 -22.98
C GLU A 51 -30.83 -45.54 -21.53
N ASN A 52 -31.92 -45.54 -20.76
CA ASN A 52 -32.21 -45.16 -19.36
C ASN A 52 -31.28 -45.84 -18.30
N ASN A 53 -31.17 -45.49 -17.01
CA ASN A 53 -31.92 -44.62 -16.10
C ASN A 53 -31.11 -44.34 -14.80
N SER A 54 -31.29 -43.13 -14.26
CA SER A 54 -31.56 -42.76 -12.85
C SER A 54 -30.57 -43.03 -11.67
N SER A 55 -30.02 -41.92 -11.17
CA SER A 55 -30.14 -41.36 -9.79
C SER A 55 -29.82 -42.16 -8.51
N SER A 56 -28.89 -41.57 -7.75
CA SER A 56 -29.01 -41.16 -6.33
C SER A 56 -28.64 -42.10 -5.17
N LEU A 57 -27.88 -41.46 -4.27
CA LEU A 57 -27.95 -41.49 -2.80
C LEU A 57 -27.22 -42.57 -1.98
N MET A 58 -26.47 -42.05 -1.02
CA MET A 58 -26.01 -42.66 0.25
C MET A 58 -27.12 -43.48 0.94
N PRO A 59 -26.74 -44.41 1.84
CA PRO A 59 -27.08 -44.13 3.24
C PRO A 59 -26.09 -44.63 4.32
N TYR A 60 -26.42 -44.15 5.51
CA TYR A 60 -25.88 -44.31 6.85
C TYR A 60 -26.27 -45.65 7.52
N ALA A 61 -25.37 -46.15 8.37
CA ALA A 61 -25.52 -46.76 9.71
C ALA A 61 -26.38 -48.01 10.02
N SER A 62 -25.77 -48.81 10.93
CA SER A 62 -26.35 -49.59 12.05
C SER A 62 -26.77 -51.06 11.84
N GLY A 63 -26.29 -51.91 12.76
CA GLY A 63 -27.09 -52.98 13.39
C GLY A 63 -26.74 -54.44 13.06
N ASP A 64 -26.02 -55.06 14.00
CA ASP A 64 -26.14 -56.44 14.51
C ASP A 64 -26.20 -57.68 13.60
N GLY A 65 -25.44 -58.71 14.00
CA GLY A 65 -25.87 -60.11 13.84
C GLY A 65 -24.83 -61.13 13.43
N ALA A 66 -24.11 -61.65 14.43
CA ALA A 66 -23.70 -63.07 14.60
C ALA A 66 -22.87 -63.79 13.53
N GLY A 67 -21.77 -64.41 13.98
CA GLY A 67 -21.34 -65.71 13.43
C GLY A 67 -19.84 -66.01 13.45
N GLY A 68 -19.40 -66.77 14.46
CA GLY A 68 -18.37 -67.79 14.27
C GLY A 68 -16.91 -67.41 14.51
N CYS A 69 -16.44 -67.64 15.73
CA CYS A 69 -15.04 -67.94 16.01
C CYS A 69 -14.76 -69.43 15.71
N GLY A 70 -13.61 -69.73 15.09
CA GLY A 70 -13.19 -71.09 14.77
C GLY A 70 -11.72 -71.12 14.33
N HIS A 71 -10.99 -72.09 14.85
CA HIS A 71 -9.55 -72.11 15.08
C HIS A 71 -8.75 -72.82 13.96
N SER A 72 -7.46 -72.49 13.87
CA SER A 72 -6.29 -73.36 13.54
C SER A 72 -6.04 -73.97 12.14
N GLY A 73 -4.74 -73.90 11.76
CA GLY A 73 -4.04 -74.76 10.80
C GLY A 73 -3.88 -74.13 9.41
N GLY A 74 -2.72 -74.01 8.76
CA GLY A 74 -1.38 -74.56 8.96
C GLY A 74 -0.76 -74.79 7.57
N GLY A 75 0.46 -74.27 7.33
CA GLY A 75 1.41 -74.82 6.35
C GLY A 75 1.40 -74.27 4.90
N GLY A 76 2.60 -73.88 4.44
CA GLY A 76 3.08 -74.31 3.10
C GLY A 76 3.25 -73.26 1.99
N GLY A 77 4.39 -72.55 2.02
CA GLY A 77 5.36 -72.41 0.90
C GLY A 77 4.95 -72.05 -0.54
N GLY A 78 5.64 -71.03 -1.07
CA GLY A 78 5.80 -70.72 -2.51
C GLY A 78 5.05 -69.44 -2.89
N GLY A 79 5.66 -68.29 -3.17
CA GLY A 79 6.87 -68.02 -3.94
C GLY A 79 6.44 -67.08 -5.07
N GLY A 80 6.97 -65.84 -5.11
CA GLY A 80 6.79 -64.96 -6.28
C GLY A 80 6.56 -63.47 -5.98
N GLY A 81 7.65 -62.70 -6.07
CA GLY A 81 7.74 -61.37 -6.69
C GLY A 81 6.71 -60.28 -6.39
N GLY A 82 7.15 -59.17 -5.79
CA GLY A 82 6.39 -57.92 -5.82
C GLY A 82 6.66 -56.88 -4.72
N GLY A 83 7.85 -56.87 -4.12
CA GLY A 83 8.22 -55.89 -3.09
C GLY A 83 8.66 -54.54 -3.67
N GLY A 84 7.74 -53.74 -4.21
CA GLY A 84 8.09 -52.40 -4.76
C GLY A 84 7.05 -51.29 -4.56
N GLY A 85 5.79 -51.60 -4.25
CA GLY A 85 4.71 -50.59 -4.28
C GLY A 85 4.27 -49.99 -2.93
N LYS A 86 4.64 -50.59 -1.78
CA LYS A 86 4.08 -50.19 -0.46
C LYS A 86 4.82 -49.04 0.23
N SER A 87 6.10 -48.82 -0.07
CA SER A 87 6.92 -47.76 0.54
C SER A 87 6.53 -46.36 0.04
N GLY A 88 6.29 -46.20 -1.27
CA GLY A 88 5.91 -44.91 -1.87
C GLY A 88 4.53 -44.39 -1.44
N LYS A 89 3.55 -45.30 -1.27
CA LYS A 89 2.20 -44.93 -0.76
C LYS A 89 2.23 -44.44 0.68
N LYS A 90 2.99 -45.10 1.58
CA LYS A 90 3.19 -44.64 2.97
C LYS A 90 3.94 -43.30 3.04
N LYS A 91 4.96 -43.09 2.18
CA LYS A 91 5.73 -41.83 2.15
C LYS A 91 4.89 -40.64 1.67
N ASN A 92 4.04 -40.83 0.66
CA ASN A 92 3.12 -39.77 0.19
C ASN A 92 1.98 -39.47 1.18
N GLN A 93 1.47 -40.47 1.91
CA GLN A 93 0.54 -40.24 3.02
C GLN A 93 1.16 -39.33 4.10
N ASN A 94 2.40 -39.62 4.52
CA ASN A 94 3.09 -38.80 5.52
C ASN A 94 3.36 -37.35 5.06
N ILE A 95 3.57 -37.11 3.76
CA ILE A 95 3.76 -35.75 3.22
C ILE A 95 2.43 -34.99 3.19
N GLY A 96 1.35 -35.63 2.74
CA GLY A 96 0.02 -35.05 2.75
C GLY A 96 -0.44 -34.66 4.16
N GLU A 97 -0.21 -35.55 5.14
CA GLU A 97 -0.50 -35.30 6.55
C GLU A 97 0.32 -34.13 7.12
N LYS A 98 1.62 -34.06 6.81
CA LYS A 98 2.48 -32.92 7.22
C LYS A 98 2.03 -31.60 6.60
N LEU A 99 1.67 -31.59 5.32
CA LEU A 99 1.15 -30.40 4.64
C LEU A 99 -0.22 -29.98 5.19
N GLY A 100 -1.09 -30.94 5.51
CA GLY A 100 -2.38 -30.70 6.16
C GLY A 100 -2.21 -30.12 7.56
N HIS A 101 -1.30 -30.69 8.36
CA HIS A 101 -0.95 -30.19 9.69
C HIS A 101 -0.41 -28.75 9.63
N ARG A 102 0.50 -28.46 8.69
CA ARG A 102 1.04 -27.11 8.44
C ARG A 102 -0.07 -26.11 8.10
N ARG A 103 -1.00 -26.48 7.21
CA ARG A 103 -2.14 -25.63 6.84
C ARG A 103 -3.04 -25.35 8.05
N ALA A 104 -3.33 -26.37 8.86
CA ALA A 104 -4.12 -26.21 10.08
C ALA A 104 -3.46 -25.30 11.12
N LEU A 105 -2.13 -25.39 11.29
CA LEU A 105 -1.36 -24.47 12.16
C LEU A 105 -1.42 -23.03 11.65
N PHE A 106 -1.27 -22.81 10.35
CA PHE A 106 -1.38 -21.49 9.73
C PHE A 106 -2.76 -20.87 9.93
N GLU A 107 -3.83 -21.66 9.77
CA GLU A 107 -5.20 -21.21 9.98
C GLU A 107 -5.52 -20.92 11.46
N LYS A 108 -4.97 -21.71 12.38
CA LYS A 108 -5.04 -21.39 13.82
C LYS A 108 -4.30 -20.09 14.14
N ARG A 109 -3.11 -19.86 13.57
CA ARG A 109 -2.36 -18.60 13.71
C ARG A 109 -3.17 -17.40 13.21
N LYS A 110 -3.89 -17.56 12.09
CA LYS A 110 -4.78 -16.53 11.54
C LYS A 110 -5.89 -16.16 12.52
N ARG A 111 -6.62 -17.15 13.03
CA ARG A 111 -7.68 -16.94 14.03
C ARG A 111 -7.17 -16.28 15.31
N LEU A 112 -5.99 -16.67 15.80
CA LEU A 112 -5.37 -16.04 16.97
C LEU A 112 -5.08 -14.55 16.73
N SER A 113 -4.60 -14.20 15.53
CA SER A 113 -4.39 -12.79 15.16
C SER A 113 -5.71 -12.01 15.11
N ASP A 114 -6.80 -12.62 14.65
CA ASP A 114 -8.12 -11.99 14.60
C ASP A 114 -8.67 -11.74 16.01
N TYR A 115 -8.55 -12.72 16.91
CA TYR A 115 -8.93 -12.53 18.30
C TYR A 115 -8.07 -11.46 18.99
N ALA A 116 -6.75 -11.45 18.74
CA ALA A 116 -5.87 -10.41 19.27
C ALA A 116 -6.30 -9.02 18.78
N LEU A 117 -6.67 -8.88 17.51
CA LEU A 117 -7.21 -7.63 16.98
C LEU A 117 -8.50 -7.23 17.70
N ILE A 118 -9.46 -8.15 17.87
CA ILE A 118 -10.74 -7.86 18.53
C ILE A 118 -10.51 -7.33 19.95
N PHE A 119 -9.71 -8.02 20.77
CA PHE A 119 -9.41 -7.58 22.13
C PHE A 119 -8.57 -6.29 22.17
N GLY A 120 -7.64 -6.13 21.23
CA GLY A 120 -6.85 -4.89 21.09
C GLY A 120 -7.72 -3.67 20.77
N MET A 121 -8.65 -3.81 19.82
CA MET A 121 -9.59 -2.75 19.46
C MET A 121 -10.61 -2.48 20.56
N PHE A 122 -11.14 -3.54 21.18
CA PHE A 122 -12.04 -3.40 22.33
C PHE A 122 -11.38 -2.61 23.46
N GLY A 123 -10.12 -2.90 23.80
CA GLY A 123 -9.37 -2.15 24.81
C GLY A 123 -9.23 -0.66 24.47
N ILE A 124 -8.95 -0.32 23.21
CA ILE A 124 -8.87 1.09 22.77
C ILE A 124 -10.24 1.77 22.89
N VAL A 125 -11.32 1.13 22.43
CA VAL A 125 -12.67 1.71 22.46
C VAL A 125 -13.12 1.94 23.90
N VAL A 126 -12.94 0.95 24.78
CA VAL A 126 -13.30 1.10 26.21
C VAL A 126 -12.44 2.16 26.87
N MET A 127 -11.16 2.28 26.53
CA MET A 127 -10.28 3.35 27.01
C MET A 127 -10.81 4.74 26.59
N VAL A 128 -11.16 4.93 25.32
CA VAL A 128 -11.70 6.21 24.83
C VAL A 128 -13.00 6.56 25.55
N ILE A 129 -13.89 5.58 25.71
CA ILE A 129 -15.16 5.71 26.44
C ILE A 129 -14.89 6.11 27.90
N GLU A 130 -13.98 5.41 28.59
CA GLU A 130 -13.62 5.69 29.98
C GLU A 130 -13.07 7.11 30.15
N THR A 131 -12.19 7.55 29.26
CA THR A 131 -11.59 8.89 29.32
C THR A 131 -12.62 9.99 29.03
N GLU A 132 -13.59 9.76 28.14
CA GLU A 132 -14.66 10.74 27.87
C GLU A 132 -15.73 10.79 28.98
N LEU A 133 -16.16 9.64 29.50
CA LEU A 133 -17.22 9.56 30.52
C LEU A 133 -16.76 9.95 31.92
N SER A 134 -15.51 9.62 32.28
CA SER A 134 -14.93 9.98 33.59
C SER A 134 -14.91 11.50 33.80
N TRP A 135 -14.73 12.25 32.72
CA TRP A 135 -14.75 13.71 32.73
C TRP A 135 -16.14 14.31 32.51
N GLY A 136 -16.91 13.78 31.57
CA GLY A 136 -18.15 14.42 31.11
C GLY A 136 -19.41 14.12 31.94
N ALA A 137 -19.48 12.96 32.60
CA ALA A 137 -20.78 12.48 33.11
C ALA A 137 -20.76 11.92 34.55
N TYR A 138 -19.76 11.12 34.95
CA TYR A 138 -19.89 10.30 36.17
C TYR A 138 -18.77 10.45 37.21
N GLY A 139 -17.79 11.32 36.99
CA GLY A 139 -16.63 11.45 37.87
C GLY A 139 -15.91 10.12 38.11
N LYS A 140 -15.01 10.07 39.11
CA LYS A 140 -14.27 8.86 39.50
C LYS A 140 -15.12 7.92 40.37
N SER A 141 -16.23 7.44 39.81
CA SER A 141 -17.16 6.51 40.48
C SER A 141 -16.82 5.03 40.23
N LEU A 142 -17.62 4.11 40.79
CA LEU A 142 -17.52 2.66 40.56
C LEU A 142 -17.51 2.28 39.08
N TYR A 143 -18.17 3.07 38.23
CA TYR A 143 -18.19 2.86 36.78
C TYR A 143 -16.82 3.06 36.13
N SER A 144 -16.05 4.08 36.55
CA SER A 144 -14.67 4.28 36.05
C SER A 144 -13.77 3.11 36.46
N LEU A 145 -13.88 2.64 37.70
CA LEU A 145 -13.15 1.46 38.15
C LEU A 145 -13.52 0.20 37.33
N ALA A 146 -14.81 -0.02 37.08
CA ALA A 146 -15.28 -1.15 36.28
C ALA A 146 -14.73 -1.10 34.84
N LEU A 147 -14.75 0.06 34.18
CA LEU A 147 -14.19 0.23 32.84
C LEU A 147 -12.68 -0.01 32.82
N LYS A 148 -11.93 0.52 33.81
CA LYS A 148 -10.49 0.25 33.95
C LYS A 148 -10.18 -1.23 34.17
N CYS A 149 -10.99 -1.93 34.97
CA CYS A 149 -10.87 -3.38 35.13
C CYS A 149 -11.12 -4.13 33.82
N LEU A 150 -12.09 -3.70 33.00
CA LEU A 150 -12.33 -4.28 31.67
C LEU A 150 -11.16 -4.03 30.70
N ILE A 151 -10.54 -2.85 30.75
CA ILE A 151 -9.35 -2.53 29.97
C ILE A 151 -8.18 -3.44 30.39
N SER A 152 -7.98 -3.64 31.69
CA SER A 152 -6.92 -4.51 32.20
C SER A 152 -7.16 -5.98 31.84
N LEU A 153 -8.38 -6.48 32.03
CA LEU A 153 -8.76 -7.85 31.66
C LEU A 153 -8.57 -8.12 30.16
N SER A 154 -9.05 -7.21 29.29
CA SER A 154 -8.87 -7.34 27.85
C SER A 154 -7.40 -7.29 27.44
N THR A 155 -6.57 -6.52 28.15
CA THR A 155 -5.12 -6.47 27.93
C THR A 155 -4.44 -7.78 28.34
N ILE A 156 -4.80 -8.39 29.46
CA ILE A 156 -4.27 -9.70 29.88
C ILE A 156 -4.59 -10.78 28.85
N ILE A 157 -5.84 -10.80 28.36
CA ILE A 157 -6.26 -11.74 27.30
C ILE A 157 -5.46 -11.48 26.01
N LEU A 158 -5.31 -10.21 25.61
CA LEU A 158 -4.51 -9.82 24.45
C LEU A 158 -3.06 -10.32 24.54
N LEU A 159 -2.40 -10.12 25.68
CA LEU A 159 -1.02 -10.57 25.91
C LEU A 159 -0.92 -12.10 25.81
N GLY A 160 -1.87 -12.83 26.39
CA GLY A 160 -1.95 -14.29 26.24
C GLY A 160 -2.10 -14.72 24.77
N LEU A 161 -2.95 -14.03 24.00
CA LEU A 161 -3.13 -14.30 22.57
C LEU A 161 -1.86 -14.02 21.75
N ILE A 162 -1.11 -12.95 22.06
CA ILE A 162 0.16 -12.63 21.40
C ILE A 162 1.22 -13.70 21.69
N ILE A 163 1.32 -14.15 22.95
CA ILE A 163 2.25 -15.23 23.33
C ILE A 163 1.89 -16.52 22.58
N ILE A 164 0.62 -16.91 22.56
CA ILE A 164 0.17 -18.11 21.84
C ILE A 164 0.39 -17.94 20.33
N TYR A 165 0.18 -16.74 19.77
CA TYR A 165 0.45 -16.45 18.36
C TYR A 165 1.93 -16.71 18.01
N HIS A 166 2.87 -16.19 18.80
CA HIS A 166 4.30 -16.43 18.57
C HIS A 166 4.71 -17.88 18.84
N ALA A 167 4.10 -18.55 19.81
CA ALA A 167 4.30 -19.98 20.02
C ALA A 167 3.89 -20.79 18.77
N ARG A 168 2.76 -20.45 18.12
CA ARG A 168 2.34 -21.08 16.86
C ARG A 168 3.22 -20.70 15.67
N GLU A 169 3.74 -19.48 15.63
CA GLU A 169 4.72 -19.06 14.64
C GLU A 169 6.02 -19.87 14.74
N ILE A 170 6.53 -20.07 15.96
CA ILE A 170 7.72 -20.89 16.20
C ILE A 170 7.44 -22.33 15.80
N GLN A 171 6.30 -22.90 16.18
CA GLN A 171 5.92 -24.25 15.74
C GLN A 171 5.86 -24.38 14.21
N LEU A 172 5.35 -23.37 13.51
CA LEU A 172 5.33 -23.38 12.04
C LEU A 172 6.76 -23.36 11.47
N PHE A 173 7.66 -22.56 12.05
CA PHE A 173 9.07 -22.53 11.65
C PHE A 173 9.76 -23.88 11.90
N MET A 174 9.47 -24.53 13.02
CA MET A 174 9.99 -25.86 13.36
C MET A 174 9.54 -26.92 12.35
N VAL A 175 8.24 -26.92 11.99
CA VAL A 175 7.68 -27.84 10.98
C VAL A 175 8.28 -27.58 9.59
N ASP A 176 8.50 -26.32 9.22
CA ASP A 176 9.09 -25.96 7.92
C ASP A 176 10.58 -26.37 7.80
N ASN A 177 11.31 -26.39 8.92
CA ASN A 177 12.73 -26.78 8.95
C ASN A 177 12.98 -28.21 9.46
N ALA A 178 11.92 -28.97 9.77
CA ALA A 178 12.01 -30.30 10.38
C ALA A 178 12.93 -30.35 11.61
N ALA A 179 12.90 -29.30 12.43
CA ALA A 179 13.60 -29.27 13.72
C ALA A 179 12.66 -29.77 14.83
N ASP A 180 13.22 -30.43 15.84
CA ASP A 180 12.47 -30.94 17.01
C ASP A 180 12.64 -30.03 18.25
N ASP A 181 13.79 -29.35 18.39
CA ASP A 181 14.08 -28.43 19.50
C ASP A 181 13.73 -26.97 19.22
N TRP A 182 12.71 -26.43 19.91
CA TRP A 182 12.22 -25.06 19.71
C TRP A 182 13.26 -23.98 20.02
N ARG A 183 14.27 -24.33 20.83
CA ARG A 183 15.39 -23.44 21.20
C ARG A 183 16.19 -23.03 19.97
N ILE A 184 16.30 -23.90 18.96
CA ILE A 184 17.02 -23.63 17.71
C ILE A 184 16.30 -22.55 16.89
N ALA A 185 14.96 -22.52 16.95
CA ALA A 185 14.15 -21.51 16.28
C ALA A 185 14.10 -20.15 17.02
N MET A 186 14.57 -20.11 18.26
CA MET A 186 14.49 -18.93 19.11
C MET A 186 15.80 -18.12 19.06
N THR A 187 15.85 -17.14 18.16
CA THR A 187 16.97 -16.20 18.05
C THR A 187 16.82 -15.02 19.01
N TYR A 188 17.93 -14.40 19.42
CA TYR A 188 17.90 -13.19 20.27
C TYR A 188 17.11 -12.04 19.64
N GLU A 189 17.22 -11.87 18.33
CA GLU A 189 16.44 -10.88 17.57
C GLU A 189 14.93 -11.14 17.67
N ARG A 190 14.51 -12.40 17.53
CA ARG A 190 13.10 -12.79 17.68
C ARG A 190 12.60 -12.53 19.10
N ILE A 191 13.38 -12.93 20.11
CA ILE A 191 13.03 -12.69 21.52
C ILE A 191 12.85 -11.18 21.76
N PHE A 192 13.79 -10.36 21.28
CA PHE A 192 13.73 -8.91 21.43
C PHE A 192 12.43 -8.32 20.85
N PHE A 193 12.06 -8.69 19.63
CA PHE A 193 10.82 -8.21 19.02
C PHE A 193 9.56 -8.71 19.74
N ILE A 194 9.54 -9.96 20.21
CA ILE A 194 8.43 -10.49 21.02
C ILE A 194 8.30 -9.71 22.33
N CYS A 195 9.42 -9.43 23.02
CA CYS A 195 9.43 -8.66 24.26
C CYS A 195 8.96 -7.22 24.03
N LEU A 196 9.40 -6.57 22.95
CA LEU A 196 8.94 -5.24 22.57
C LEU A 196 7.43 -5.22 22.29
N GLU A 197 6.94 -6.22 21.57
CA GLU A 197 5.51 -6.34 21.25
C GLU A 197 4.65 -6.51 22.51
N ILE A 198 5.09 -7.39 23.42
CA ILE A 198 4.45 -7.59 24.72
C ILE A 198 4.47 -6.29 25.53
N LEU A 199 5.61 -5.58 25.58
CA LEU A 199 5.72 -4.31 26.30
C LEU A 199 4.75 -3.27 25.76
N VAL A 200 4.71 -3.07 24.45
CA VAL A 200 3.81 -2.11 23.78
C VAL A 200 2.35 -2.46 24.06
N CYS A 201 1.98 -3.75 23.99
CA CYS A 201 0.62 -4.19 24.27
C CYS A 201 0.28 -4.22 25.76
N ALA A 202 1.26 -4.27 26.66
CA ALA A 202 1.04 -4.29 28.10
C ALA A 202 0.72 -2.89 28.68
N ILE A 203 1.10 -1.81 28.00
CA ILE A 203 0.77 -0.45 28.45
C ILE A 203 -0.74 -0.23 28.35
N HIS A 204 -1.37 0.11 29.48
CA HIS A 204 -2.78 0.48 29.62
C HIS A 204 -2.99 1.25 30.94
N PRO A 205 -4.07 2.04 31.08
CA PRO A 205 -4.43 2.64 32.37
C PRO A 205 -4.83 1.51 33.35
N ILE A 206 -4.06 1.41 34.43
CA ILE A 206 -4.23 0.37 35.46
C ILE A 206 -5.37 0.81 36.40
N PRO A 207 -6.27 -0.11 36.81
CA PRO A 207 -7.30 0.23 37.79
C PRO A 207 -6.68 0.81 39.07
N GLY A 208 -7.04 2.05 39.37
CA GLY A 208 -6.49 2.84 40.47
C GLY A 208 -6.62 4.34 40.21
N ASN A 209 -6.39 5.13 41.24
CA ASN A 209 -6.35 6.60 41.16
C ASN A 209 -4.92 7.04 41.41
N TYR A 210 -4.14 7.18 40.33
CA TYR A 210 -2.76 7.67 40.39
C TYR A 210 -2.71 9.04 39.74
N THR A 211 -2.35 10.05 40.52
CA THR A 211 -2.19 11.43 40.05
C THR A 211 -0.71 11.81 40.02
N PHE A 212 -0.36 12.74 39.13
CA PHE A 212 0.95 13.36 39.10
C PHE A 212 0.81 14.86 38.82
N THR A 213 1.75 15.65 39.32
CA THR A 213 1.77 17.09 39.08
C THR A 213 2.21 17.38 37.64
N TRP A 214 1.31 17.84 36.79
CA TRP A 214 1.58 18.22 35.40
C TRP A 214 1.87 19.72 35.30
N THR A 215 3.08 20.06 34.90
CA THR A 215 3.47 21.45 34.63
C THR A 215 3.37 21.78 33.14
N ALA A 216 2.64 22.83 32.78
CA ALA A 216 2.57 23.37 31.41
C ALA A 216 2.94 24.86 31.41
N ARG A 217 3.38 25.38 30.25
CA ARG A 217 3.56 26.83 30.04
C ARG A 217 2.48 27.31 29.09
N LEU A 218 1.67 28.29 29.52
CA LEU A 218 0.67 28.91 28.65
C LEU A 218 1.36 29.58 27.45
N ALA A 219 0.82 29.37 26.25
CA ALA A 219 1.43 29.78 24.98
C ALA A 219 1.60 31.30 24.84
N TYR A 220 0.73 32.10 25.49
CA TYR A 220 0.73 33.56 25.36
C TYR A 220 1.43 34.29 26.51
N SER A 221 1.20 33.88 27.75
CA SER A 221 1.73 34.58 28.93
C SER A 221 3.04 33.98 29.46
N TYR A 222 3.48 32.82 28.95
CA TYR A 222 4.64 32.04 29.42
C TYR A 222 4.64 31.69 30.92
N VAL A 223 3.53 31.95 31.62
CA VAL A 223 3.35 31.65 33.03
C VAL A 223 3.27 30.13 33.20
N PRO A 224 4.03 29.54 34.14
CA PRO A 224 3.91 28.13 34.46
C PRO A 224 2.56 27.86 35.16
N SER A 225 1.75 26.98 34.58
CA SER A 225 0.55 26.43 35.19
C SER A 225 0.84 25.02 35.69
N LYS A 226 0.47 24.73 36.93
CA LYS A 226 0.63 23.41 37.56
C LYS A 226 -0.75 22.87 37.91
N THR A 227 -1.08 21.70 37.41
CA THR A 227 -2.34 21.01 37.71
C THR A 227 -2.06 19.55 38.00
N ASP A 228 -2.83 18.95 38.90
CA ASP A 228 -2.74 17.51 39.15
C ASP A 228 -3.51 16.78 38.06
N ALA A 229 -2.80 15.99 37.27
CA ALA A 229 -3.35 15.24 36.16
C ALA A 229 -3.27 13.74 36.43
N ASP A 230 -4.17 13.00 35.79
CA ASP A 230 -4.23 11.55 35.95
C ASP A 230 -3.15 10.87 35.11
N VAL A 231 -2.40 9.95 35.73
CA VAL A 231 -1.38 9.14 35.03
C VAL A 231 -2.00 8.32 33.89
N ASP A 232 -3.30 8.04 33.98
CA ASP A 232 -4.10 7.34 32.98
C ASP A 232 -4.01 7.95 31.58
N ILE A 233 -3.84 9.28 31.48
CA ILE A 233 -3.75 9.97 30.19
C ILE A 233 -2.41 9.70 29.51
N ILE A 234 -1.32 9.65 30.27
CA ILE A 234 -0.02 9.30 29.71
C ILE A 234 -0.03 7.82 29.27
N LEU A 235 -0.72 6.95 30.01
CA LEU A 235 -0.83 5.53 29.68
C LEU A 235 -1.83 5.23 28.57
N SER A 236 -2.82 6.09 28.32
CA SER A 236 -3.82 5.91 27.26
C SER A 236 -3.26 6.21 25.86
N ILE A 237 -2.33 7.16 25.73
CA ILE A 237 -1.75 7.52 24.43
C ILE A 237 -1.00 6.35 23.77
N PRO A 238 -0.08 5.63 24.44
CA PRO A 238 0.59 4.46 23.88
C PRO A 238 -0.37 3.31 23.54
N MET A 239 -1.60 3.26 24.07
CA MET A 239 -2.54 2.21 23.70
C MET A 239 -2.92 2.24 22.22
N PHE A 240 -2.87 3.40 21.55
CA PHE A 240 -3.08 3.48 20.10
C PHE A 240 -1.97 2.76 19.30
N LEU A 241 -0.80 2.50 19.89
CA LEU A 241 0.21 1.68 19.23
C LEU A 241 -0.35 0.30 18.87
N ARG A 242 -1.30 -0.24 19.65
CA ARG A 242 -1.97 -1.53 19.37
C ARG A 242 -2.67 -1.57 18.00
N LEU A 243 -2.90 -0.43 17.34
CA LEU A 243 -3.41 -0.38 15.96
C LEU A 243 -2.50 -1.07 14.94
N TYR A 244 -1.22 -1.35 15.26
CA TYR A 244 -0.35 -2.18 14.41
C TYR A 244 -0.95 -3.59 14.17
N LEU A 245 -1.80 -4.08 15.09
CA LEU A 245 -2.50 -5.37 14.95
C LEU A 245 -3.44 -5.39 13.73
N ILE A 246 -4.01 -4.24 13.35
CA ILE A 246 -4.81 -4.11 12.12
C ILE A 246 -3.94 -4.42 10.91
N ALA A 247 -2.74 -3.82 10.85
CA ALA A 247 -1.79 -4.07 9.77
C ALA A 247 -1.38 -5.54 9.74
N ARG A 248 -1.12 -6.18 10.89
CA ARG A 248 -0.84 -7.63 10.95
C ARG A 248 -1.97 -8.47 10.36
N VAL A 249 -3.21 -8.25 10.79
CA VAL A 249 -4.38 -9.01 10.30
C VAL A 249 -4.58 -8.79 8.81
N MET A 250 -4.48 -7.54 8.34
CA MET A 250 -4.56 -7.21 6.92
C MET A 250 -3.52 -8.00 6.10
N LEU A 251 -2.27 -8.04 6.56
CA LEU A 251 -1.18 -8.77 5.91
C LEU A 251 -1.42 -10.29 5.91
N LEU A 252 -1.94 -10.84 7.01
CA LEU A 252 -2.16 -12.28 7.18
C LEU A 252 -3.40 -12.79 6.45
N HIS A 253 -4.40 -11.93 6.19
CA HIS A 253 -5.62 -12.28 5.44
C HIS A 253 -5.53 -12.00 3.95
N SER A 254 -4.59 -11.17 3.51
CA SER A 254 -4.47 -10.81 2.09
C SER A 254 -4.14 -12.05 1.25
N LYS A 255 -5.10 -12.46 0.42
CA LYS A 255 -4.96 -13.59 -0.52
C LYS A 255 -3.80 -13.38 -1.49
N LEU A 256 -3.48 -12.12 -1.80
CA LEU A 256 -2.38 -11.76 -2.70
C LEU A 256 -1.02 -12.32 -2.24
N PHE A 257 -0.78 -12.39 -0.93
CA PHE A 257 0.52 -12.81 -0.36
C PHE A 257 0.49 -14.18 0.33
N THR A 258 -0.70 -14.72 0.56
CA THR A 258 -0.90 -16.00 1.26
C THR A 258 -1.24 -17.15 0.34
N ASP A 259 -1.59 -16.87 -0.92
CA ASP A 259 -1.90 -17.91 -1.89
C ASP A 259 -0.69 -18.78 -2.26
N ALA A 260 -0.95 -20.05 -2.55
CA ALA A 260 0.09 -21.01 -2.91
C ALA A 260 0.76 -20.64 -4.24
N SER A 261 0.00 -20.08 -5.19
CA SER A 261 0.52 -19.66 -6.49
C SER A 261 1.55 -18.53 -6.34
N SER A 262 1.22 -17.49 -5.55
CA SER A 262 2.12 -16.37 -5.31
C SER A 262 3.36 -16.81 -4.55
N ARG A 263 3.22 -17.67 -3.53
CA ARG A 263 4.37 -18.24 -2.80
C ARG A 263 5.30 -19.06 -3.69
N SER A 264 4.74 -19.84 -4.60
CA SER A 264 5.52 -20.62 -5.57
C SER A 264 6.31 -19.70 -6.52
N ILE A 265 5.65 -18.70 -7.10
CA ILE A 265 6.29 -17.71 -7.98
C ILE A 265 7.39 -16.94 -7.23
N GLY A 266 7.15 -16.56 -5.97
CA GLY A 266 8.13 -15.89 -5.14
C GLY A 266 9.36 -16.76 -4.85
N ALA A 267 9.17 -18.04 -4.56
CA ALA A 267 10.27 -18.98 -4.37
C ALA A 267 11.11 -19.17 -5.64
N LEU A 268 10.47 -19.27 -6.81
CA LEU A 268 11.15 -19.34 -8.11
C LEU A 268 12.00 -18.10 -8.40
N ASN A 269 11.52 -16.93 -7.97
CA ASN A 269 12.24 -15.66 -8.13
C ASN A 269 13.15 -15.32 -6.94
N LYS A 270 13.29 -16.20 -5.94
CA LYS A 270 14.03 -15.97 -4.68
C LYS A 270 13.59 -14.68 -3.95
N ILE A 271 12.31 -14.33 -4.04
CA ILE A 271 11.72 -13.19 -3.36
C ILE A 271 11.10 -13.65 -2.04
N ASN A 272 11.55 -13.07 -0.94
CA ASN A 272 10.92 -13.26 0.37
C ASN A 272 9.72 -12.31 0.54
N PHE A 273 8.57 -12.85 0.92
CA PHE A 273 7.34 -12.09 1.19
C PHE A 273 7.46 -11.32 2.51
N ASN A 274 8.20 -10.21 2.48
CA ASN A 274 8.39 -9.31 3.61
C ASN A 274 7.25 -8.29 3.74
N THR A 275 7.01 -7.79 4.95
CA THR A 275 6.03 -6.72 5.21
C THR A 275 6.29 -5.47 4.36
N ARG A 276 7.57 -5.13 4.14
CA ARG A 276 8.00 -4.02 3.28
C ARG A 276 7.63 -4.23 1.81
N PHE A 277 7.68 -5.47 1.32
CA PHE A 277 7.24 -5.80 -0.03
C PHE A 277 5.73 -5.60 -0.14
N VAL A 278 4.97 -6.10 0.83
CA VAL A 278 3.51 -5.95 0.85
C VAL A 278 3.09 -4.48 0.86
N MET A 279 3.69 -3.66 1.73
CA MET A 279 3.37 -2.23 1.79
C MET A 279 3.68 -1.53 0.46
N LYS A 280 4.79 -1.88 -0.21
CA LYS A 280 5.08 -1.38 -1.57
C LYS A 280 4.03 -1.80 -2.59
N THR A 281 3.58 -3.05 -2.54
CA THR A 281 2.54 -3.57 -3.44
C THR A 281 1.21 -2.86 -3.22
N LEU A 282 0.78 -2.66 -1.97
CA LEU A 282 -0.45 -1.91 -1.64
C LEU A 282 -0.38 -0.47 -2.16
N MET A 283 0.75 0.22 -1.93
CA MET A 283 0.99 1.56 -2.46
C MET A 283 1.08 1.61 -3.99
N THR A 284 1.29 0.47 -4.66
CA THR A 284 1.31 0.42 -6.14
C THR A 284 -0.07 0.17 -6.72
N ILE A 285 -0.88 -0.69 -6.09
CA ILE A 285 -2.20 -1.08 -6.59
C ILE A 285 -3.22 0.06 -6.39
N CYS A 286 -3.40 0.52 -5.15
CA CYS A 286 -4.41 1.53 -4.80
C CYS A 286 -3.84 2.62 -3.88
N PRO A 287 -2.84 3.41 -4.35
CA PRO A 287 -2.16 4.41 -3.52
C PRO A 287 -3.12 5.44 -2.92
N GLY A 288 -4.08 5.94 -3.70
CA GLY A 288 -5.01 6.98 -3.25
C GLY A 288 -5.89 6.51 -2.08
N THR A 289 -6.47 5.31 -2.17
CA THR A 289 -7.31 4.75 -1.10
C THR A 289 -6.50 4.50 0.16
N VAL A 290 -5.30 3.91 0.04
CA VAL A 290 -4.42 3.64 1.20
C VAL A 290 -4.01 4.92 1.89
N LEU A 291 -3.57 5.94 1.14
CA LEU A 291 -3.16 7.24 1.70
C LEU A 291 -4.34 7.99 2.33
N LEU A 292 -5.53 7.92 1.73
CA LEU A 292 -6.74 8.56 2.27
C LEU A 292 -7.14 7.93 3.61
N VAL A 293 -7.25 6.60 3.68
CA VAL A 293 -7.60 5.88 4.92
C VAL A 293 -6.57 6.14 6.02
N PHE A 294 -5.28 6.13 5.66
CA PHE A 294 -4.19 6.45 6.58
C PHE A 294 -4.29 7.89 7.11
N THR A 295 -4.55 8.86 6.25
CA THR A 295 -4.63 10.28 6.65
C THR A 295 -5.82 10.55 7.57
N ILE A 296 -7.02 10.06 7.22
CA ILE A 296 -8.22 10.27 8.03
C ILE A 296 -8.09 9.60 9.40
N SER A 297 -7.57 8.37 9.45
CA SER A 297 -7.36 7.67 10.73
C SER A 297 -6.36 8.39 11.63
N LEU A 298 -5.24 8.88 11.06
CA LEU A 298 -4.29 9.69 11.82
C LEU A 298 -4.88 10.99 12.34
N TRP A 299 -5.71 11.67 11.55
CA TRP A 299 -6.37 12.91 12.00
C TRP A 299 -7.24 12.67 13.23
N ILE A 300 -8.07 11.63 13.19
CA ILE A 300 -8.96 11.28 14.31
C ILE A 300 -8.14 10.94 15.56
N ILE A 301 -7.09 10.11 15.43
CA ILE A 301 -6.26 9.70 16.57
C ILE A 301 -5.47 10.89 17.13
N ALA A 302 -4.84 11.69 16.28
CA ALA A 302 -4.06 12.84 16.71
C ALA A 302 -4.94 13.91 17.35
N ALA A 303 -6.15 14.15 16.82
CA ALA A 303 -7.09 15.11 17.39
C ALA A 303 -7.55 14.67 18.78
N TRP A 304 -7.91 13.39 18.94
CA TRP A 304 -8.24 12.84 20.25
C TRP A 304 -7.05 12.93 21.22
N THR A 305 -5.84 12.65 20.75
CA THR A 305 -4.62 12.69 21.57
C THR A 305 -4.28 14.10 22.04
N VAL A 306 -4.32 15.10 21.15
CA VAL A 306 -4.11 16.51 21.53
C VAL A 306 -5.16 16.96 22.53
N ARG A 307 -6.43 16.61 22.27
CA ARG A 307 -7.53 16.92 23.19
C ARG A 307 -7.29 16.31 24.57
N ALA A 308 -6.86 15.05 24.65
CA ALA A 308 -6.53 14.40 25.91
C ALA A 308 -5.39 15.10 26.65
N CYS A 309 -4.37 15.59 25.92
CA CYS A 309 -3.23 16.27 26.52
C CYS A 309 -3.50 17.72 26.95
N GLU A 310 -4.30 18.49 26.20
CA GLU A 310 -4.62 19.88 26.55
C GLU A 310 -5.76 20.01 27.57
N ARG A 311 -6.45 18.90 27.88
CA ARG A 311 -7.67 18.88 28.70
C ARG A 311 -7.54 19.51 30.10
N TYR A 312 -6.35 19.50 30.71
CA TYR A 312 -6.11 19.98 32.08
C TYR A 312 -5.58 21.42 32.15
N HIS A 313 -5.22 22.02 31.01
CA HIS A 313 -4.58 23.34 30.95
C HIS A 313 -5.34 24.35 30.08
N ASP A 314 -6.42 23.92 29.42
CA ASP A 314 -7.30 24.80 28.65
C ASP A 314 -8.41 25.40 29.52
N ASN A 315 -8.26 26.68 29.90
CA ASN A 315 -9.26 27.40 30.70
C ASN A 315 -10.44 27.97 29.86
N GLN A 316 -10.37 27.92 28.52
CA GLN A 316 -11.37 28.52 27.62
C GLN A 316 -12.17 27.48 26.82
N ASP A 317 -11.90 26.18 27.00
CA ASP A 317 -12.54 25.07 26.31
C ASP A 317 -12.49 25.09 24.77
N ILE A 318 -11.61 25.90 24.17
CA ILE A 318 -11.52 26.03 22.71
C ILE A 318 -10.78 24.83 22.09
N THR A 319 -9.67 24.42 22.71
CA THR A 319 -8.91 23.21 22.32
C THR A 319 -9.49 21.94 22.90
N SER A 320 -10.26 22.04 24.00
CA SER A 320 -10.92 20.91 24.64
C SER A 320 -12.11 20.36 23.82
N ASN A 321 -12.63 21.12 22.85
CA ASN A 321 -13.64 20.65 21.91
C ASN A 321 -13.04 19.76 20.81
N PHE A 322 -13.68 18.63 20.50
CA PHE A 322 -13.21 17.69 19.47
C PHE A 322 -13.07 18.35 18.09
N LEU A 323 -14.00 19.23 17.72
CA LEU A 323 -13.95 19.97 16.46
C LEU A 323 -12.76 20.96 16.41
N GLY A 324 -12.44 21.61 17.53
CA GLY A 324 -11.28 22.49 17.64
C GLY A 324 -9.96 21.72 17.52
N ALA A 325 -9.86 20.55 18.15
CA ALA A 325 -8.70 19.67 18.01
C ALA A 325 -8.57 19.10 16.58
N MET A 326 -9.67 18.73 15.93
CA MET A 326 -9.68 18.30 14.52
C MET A 326 -9.22 19.42 13.60
N TRP A 327 -9.69 20.65 13.82
CA TRP A 327 -9.22 21.84 13.10
C TRP A 327 -7.71 22.01 13.24
N LEU A 328 -7.19 22.07 14.48
CA LEU A 328 -5.77 22.21 14.77
C LEU A 328 -4.91 21.14 14.09
N ILE A 329 -5.33 19.87 14.16
CA ILE A 329 -4.60 18.76 13.54
C ILE A 329 -4.63 18.85 12.01
N SER A 330 -5.76 19.19 11.41
CA SER A 330 -5.86 19.31 9.95
C SER A 330 -4.96 20.41 9.39
N ILE A 331 -4.94 21.60 10.01
CA ILE A 331 -4.08 22.72 9.57
C ILE A 331 -2.59 22.44 9.83
N THR A 332 -2.28 21.71 10.90
CA THR A 332 -0.90 21.32 11.23
C THR A 332 -0.39 20.25 10.26
N PHE A 333 -1.22 19.25 9.94
CA PHE A 333 -0.90 18.19 8.98
C PHE A 333 -0.68 18.74 7.58
N LEU A 334 -1.50 19.71 7.16
CA LEU A 334 -1.35 20.41 5.88
C LEU A 334 -0.23 21.47 5.89
N THR A 335 0.48 21.64 7.01
CA THR A 335 1.58 22.61 7.18
C THR A 335 1.17 24.06 6.91
N ILE A 336 -0.10 24.42 7.19
CA ILE A 336 -0.62 25.79 7.05
C ILE A 336 -0.29 26.62 8.29
N GLY A 337 -0.74 26.15 9.47
CA GLY A 337 -0.40 26.76 10.77
C GLY A 337 -0.86 28.21 10.96
N TYR A 338 -2.17 28.48 10.93
CA TYR A 338 -2.71 29.84 11.14
C TYR A 338 -2.34 30.47 12.50
N GLY A 339 -2.18 29.66 13.54
CA GLY A 339 -1.78 30.11 14.88
C GLY A 339 -2.94 30.66 15.73
N ASP A 340 -4.17 30.51 15.27
CA ASP A 340 -5.41 30.80 15.99
C ASP A 340 -5.60 29.89 17.22
N ILE A 341 -5.20 28.63 17.08
CA ILE A 341 -5.22 27.61 18.14
C ILE A 341 -3.83 26.99 18.26
N VAL A 342 -3.28 26.90 19.49
CA VAL A 342 -1.93 26.39 19.75
C VAL A 342 -1.93 25.53 21.03
N PRO A 343 -1.27 24.36 21.04
CA PRO A 343 -1.15 23.55 22.26
C PRO A 343 -0.25 24.22 23.30
N ASN A 344 -0.67 24.20 24.57
CA ASN A 344 0.09 24.73 25.70
C ASN A 344 1.02 23.66 26.30
N THR A 345 0.55 22.40 26.36
CA THR A 345 1.28 21.31 26.99
C THR A 345 2.42 20.77 26.12
N TYR A 346 3.46 20.23 26.76
CA TYR A 346 4.55 19.55 26.05
C TYR A 346 4.06 18.31 25.29
N CYS A 347 3.06 17.59 25.82
CA CYS A 347 2.46 16.48 25.10
C CYS A 347 1.76 16.95 23.81
N GLY A 348 0.86 17.95 23.89
CA GLY A 348 0.15 18.47 22.73
C GLY A 348 1.11 19.00 21.66
N LYS A 349 2.16 19.72 22.08
CA LYS A 349 3.26 20.15 21.18
C LYS A 349 3.96 18.98 20.51
N GLY A 350 4.25 17.91 21.25
CA GLY A 350 4.83 16.68 20.72
C GLY A 350 3.93 16.02 19.67
N VAL A 351 2.63 15.94 19.92
CA VAL A 351 1.66 15.37 18.96
C VAL A 351 1.56 16.24 17.70
N CYS A 352 1.51 17.57 17.83
CA CYS A 352 1.53 18.48 16.69
C CYS A 352 2.82 18.36 15.87
N LEU A 353 3.98 18.23 16.51
CA LEU A 353 5.26 18.01 15.84
C LEU A 353 5.26 16.70 15.03
N LEU A 354 4.82 15.59 15.65
CA LEU A 354 4.71 14.30 14.96
C LEU A 354 3.72 14.38 13.80
N THR A 355 2.59 15.05 13.99
CA THR A 355 1.57 15.28 12.96
C THR A 355 2.15 16.05 11.77
N GLY A 356 2.94 17.10 12.01
CA GLY A 356 3.61 17.86 10.94
C GLY A 356 4.63 17.02 10.15
N ILE A 357 5.45 16.21 10.84
CA ILE A 357 6.41 15.30 10.19
C ILE A 357 5.67 14.28 9.31
N MET A 358 4.60 13.68 9.85
CA MET A 358 3.77 12.73 9.12
C MET A 358 3.06 13.38 7.93
N GLY A 359 2.55 14.60 8.09
CA GLY A 359 1.90 15.39 7.03
C GLY A 359 2.83 15.72 5.87
N ALA A 360 4.07 16.12 6.17
CA ALA A 360 5.10 16.32 5.15
C ALA A 360 5.42 15.02 4.39
N GLY A 361 5.54 13.90 5.12
CA GLY A 361 5.74 12.58 4.51
C GLY A 361 4.59 12.15 3.62
N CYS A 362 3.34 12.34 4.06
CA CYS A 362 2.14 12.05 3.27
C CYS A 362 2.06 12.92 2.02
N THR A 363 2.34 14.23 2.14
CA THR A 363 2.37 15.15 1.00
C THR A 363 3.40 14.72 -0.03
N ALA A 364 4.61 14.33 0.40
CA ALA A 364 5.65 13.81 -0.49
C ALA A 364 5.21 12.53 -1.21
N LEU A 365 4.55 11.61 -0.51
CA LEU A 365 3.99 10.39 -1.11
C LEU A 365 2.89 10.69 -2.13
N VAL A 366 1.99 11.63 -1.83
CA VAL A 366 0.93 12.05 -2.76
C VAL A 366 1.54 12.63 -4.04
N VAL A 367 2.53 13.51 -3.93
CA VAL A 367 3.24 14.07 -5.10
C VAL A 367 3.88 12.97 -5.94
N ALA A 368 4.56 12.00 -5.32
CA ALA A 368 5.16 10.87 -6.02
C ALA A 368 4.11 10.00 -6.75
N VAL A 369 2.96 9.76 -6.10
CA VAL A 369 1.85 9.00 -6.70
C VAL A 369 1.24 9.76 -7.88
N VAL A 370 0.99 11.05 -7.73
CA VAL A 370 0.43 11.90 -8.79
C VAL A 370 1.38 11.95 -9.98
N ALA A 371 2.68 12.17 -9.76
CA ALA A 371 3.68 12.16 -10.82
C ALA A 371 3.65 10.85 -11.62
N LYS A 372 3.65 9.70 -10.93
CA LYS A 372 3.60 8.38 -11.58
C LYS A 372 2.29 8.12 -12.34
N LYS A 373 1.16 8.68 -11.88
CA LYS A 373 -0.14 8.54 -12.55
C LYS A 373 -0.31 9.50 -13.73
N LEU A 374 0.44 10.59 -13.77
CA LEU A 374 0.49 11.52 -14.90
C LEU A 374 1.47 11.07 -15.99
N GLU A 375 2.35 10.12 -15.71
CA GLU A 375 3.20 9.51 -16.73
C GLU A 375 2.36 8.75 -17.76
N LEU A 376 2.39 9.22 -19.00
CA LEU A 376 1.75 8.56 -20.12
C LEU A 376 2.30 7.15 -20.30
N THR A 377 1.41 6.19 -20.49
CA THR A 377 1.79 4.82 -20.86
C THR A 377 2.49 4.79 -22.21
N LYS A 378 3.24 3.71 -22.49
CA LYS A 378 3.94 3.54 -23.79
C LYS A 378 2.96 3.63 -24.97
N ALA A 379 1.76 3.08 -24.83
CA ALA A 379 0.72 3.13 -25.85
C ALA A 379 0.15 4.55 -26.03
N GLU A 380 -0.20 5.25 -24.94
CA GLU A 380 -0.68 6.63 -25.00
C GLU A 380 0.37 7.57 -25.59
N LYS A 381 1.65 7.39 -25.22
CA LYS A 381 2.75 8.16 -25.79
C LYS A 381 2.89 7.94 -27.29
N HIS A 382 2.69 6.70 -27.76
CA HIS A 382 2.71 6.40 -29.19
C HIS A 382 1.56 7.11 -29.92
N VAL A 383 0.33 7.04 -29.39
CA VAL A 383 -0.83 7.74 -29.95
C VAL A 383 -0.64 9.26 -29.92
N HIS A 384 -0.09 9.82 -28.84
CA HIS A 384 0.21 11.23 -28.70
C HIS A 384 1.21 11.71 -29.77
N ASN A 385 2.29 10.95 -29.97
CA ASN A 385 3.28 11.25 -31.01
C ASN A 385 2.66 11.21 -32.40
N PHE A 386 1.87 10.18 -32.71
CA PHE A 386 1.17 10.09 -34.00
C PHE A 386 0.22 11.27 -34.24
N MET A 387 -0.52 11.69 -33.21
CA MET A 387 -1.39 12.85 -33.28
C MET A 387 -0.59 14.14 -33.55
N MET A 388 0.55 14.30 -32.87
CA MET A 388 1.45 15.44 -33.10
C MET A 388 2.01 15.46 -34.52
N ASP A 389 2.46 14.32 -35.04
CA ASP A 389 3.00 14.21 -36.40
C ASP A 389 1.93 14.55 -37.46
N THR A 390 0.69 14.11 -37.22
CA THR A 390 -0.44 14.44 -38.09
C THR A 390 -0.72 15.95 -38.11
N GLN A 391 -0.68 16.59 -36.94
CA GLN A 391 -0.87 18.05 -36.81
C GLN A 391 0.28 18.84 -37.45
N LEU A 392 1.52 18.41 -37.25
CA LEU A 392 2.70 19.01 -37.90
C LEU A 392 2.60 18.90 -39.41
N THR A 393 2.23 17.74 -39.94
CA THR A 393 2.03 17.53 -41.37
C THR A 393 0.97 18.47 -41.94
N LYS A 394 -0.17 18.66 -41.24
CA LYS A 394 -1.21 19.62 -41.64
C LYS A 394 -0.69 21.06 -41.62
N ARG A 395 0.06 21.44 -40.58
CA ARG A 395 0.66 22.77 -40.46
C ARG A 395 1.63 23.04 -41.61
N VAL A 396 2.53 22.10 -41.91
CA VAL A 396 3.50 22.22 -43.01
C VAL A 396 2.78 22.41 -44.35
N LYS A 397 1.75 21.60 -44.64
CA LYS A 397 0.94 21.75 -45.86
C LYS A 397 0.26 23.11 -45.96
N ASN A 398 -0.38 23.58 -44.88
CA ASN A 398 -1.05 24.88 -44.85
C ASN A 398 -0.07 26.05 -45.02
N THR A 399 1.08 26.00 -44.35
CA THR A 399 2.09 27.06 -44.45
C THR A 399 2.76 27.04 -45.84
N ALA A 400 3.03 25.87 -46.40
CA ALA A 400 3.51 25.75 -47.78
C ALA A 400 2.51 26.34 -48.78
N ALA A 401 1.21 26.08 -48.62
CA ALA A 401 0.17 26.69 -49.43
C ALA A 401 0.14 28.22 -49.29
N ASN A 402 0.36 28.75 -48.08
CA ASN A 402 0.47 30.20 -47.86
C ASN A 402 1.71 30.81 -48.55
N VAL A 403 2.86 30.12 -48.53
CA VAL A 403 4.07 30.56 -49.25
C VAL A 403 3.77 30.66 -50.74
N LEU A 404 3.16 29.63 -51.33
CA LEU A 404 2.78 29.63 -52.76
C LEU A 404 1.77 30.74 -53.08
N ARG A 405 0.73 30.88 -52.26
CA ARG A 405 -0.32 31.91 -52.40
C ARG A 405 0.28 33.33 -52.39
N GLU A 406 1.10 33.64 -51.40
CA GLU A 406 1.70 34.98 -51.28
C GLU A 406 2.73 35.23 -52.39
N THR A 407 3.50 34.22 -52.81
CA THR A 407 4.41 34.31 -53.99
C THR A 407 3.64 34.70 -55.25
N TRP A 408 2.51 34.02 -55.51
CA TRP A 408 1.67 34.31 -56.67
C TRP A 408 1.04 35.70 -56.58
N LEU A 409 0.55 36.11 -55.41
CA LEU A 409 -0.02 37.45 -55.20
C LEU A 409 1.02 38.56 -55.39
N ILE A 410 2.28 38.33 -55.00
CA ILE A 410 3.40 39.24 -55.31
C ILE A 410 3.59 39.34 -56.81
N TYR A 411 3.70 38.20 -57.52
CA TYR A 411 3.88 38.18 -58.97
C TYR A 411 2.74 38.90 -59.70
N LYS A 412 1.48 38.58 -59.38
CA LYS A 412 0.29 39.19 -59.97
C LYS A 412 0.27 40.70 -59.80
N ASN A 413 0.45 41.21 -58.58
CA ASN A 413 0.39 42.65 -58.31
C ASN A 413 1.62 43.42 -58.83
N THR A 414 2.71 42.72 -59.18
CA THR A 414 3.94 43.35 -59.73
C THR A 414 3.96 43.34 -61.26
N LYS A 415 3.45 42.29 -61.91
CA LYS A 415 3.60 42.06 -63.36
C LYS A 415 2.31 42.04 -64.17
N LEU A 416 1.17 41.67 -63.57
CA LEU A 416 -0.08 41.45 -64.30
C LEU A 416 -1.11 42.59 -64.14
N VAL A 417 -0.89 43.53 -63.21
CA VAL A 417 -1.78 44.67 -62.99
C VAL A 417 -1.26 45.91 -63.70
N ARG A 418 -2.15 46.62 -64.40
CA ARG A 418 -1.83 47.76 -65.27
C ARG A 418 -1.28 49.01 -64.53
N LYS A 419 -1.60 49.17 -63.24
CA LYS A 419 -1.03 50.18 -62.32
C LYS A 419 -0.55 49.49 -61.04
N MET A 420 0.73 49.64 -60.71
CA MET A 420 1.36 48.97 -59.56
C MET A 420 1.10 49.74 -58.25
N ASP A 421 0.56 49.05 -57.25
CA ASP A 421 0.40 49.59 -55.89
C ASP A 421 1.50 49.04 -54.97
N HIS A 422 2.49 49.88 -54.69
CA HIS A 422 3.64 49.54 -53.85
C HIS A 422 3.26 49.19 -52.39
N ALA A 423 2.16 49.73 -51.86
CA ALA A 423 1.73 49.40 -50.49
C ALA A 423 1.19 47.96 -50.42
N LYS A 424 0.41 47.56 -51.43
CA LYS A 424 -0.16 46.21 -51.54
C LYS A 424 0.91 45.13 -51.78
N VAL A 425 1.90 45.41 -52.63
CA VAL A 425 3.03 44.49 -52.86
C VAL A 425 3.86 44.30 -51.57
N ARG A 426 4.19 45.38 -50.86
CA ARG A 426 4.93 45.28 -49.57
C ARG A 426 4.15 44.49 -48.51
N LYS A 427 2.83 44.60 -48.48
CA LYS A 427 1.97 43.80 -47.59
C LYS A 427 2.10 42.30 -47.89
N HIS A 428 2.04 41.89 -49.15
CA HIS A 428 2.20 40.49 -49.55
C HIS A 428 3.64 39.98 -49.34
N GLN A 429 4.67 40.81 -49.56
CA GLN A 429 6.06 40.47 -49.23
C GLN A 429 6.28 40.22 -47.74
N ARG A 430 5.69 41.04 -46.86
CA ARG A 430 5.74 40.79 -45.40
C ARG A 430 5.08 39.46 -45.04
N LYS A 431 3.91 39.17 -45.59
CA LYS A 431 3.20 37.90 -45.36
C LYS A 431 3.96 36.70 -45.91
N PHE A 432 4.60 36.83 -47.06
CA PHE A 432 5.46 35.81 -47.65
C PHE A 432 6.68 35.51 -46.76
N LEU A 433 7.38 36.54 -46.28
CA LEU A 433 8.49 36.37 -45.34
C LEU A 433 8.05 35.70 -44.04
N GLN A 434 6.88 36.09 -43.50
CA GLN A 434 6.29 35.44 -42.33
C GLN A 434 5.95 33.96 -42.61
N ALA A 435 5.37 33.64 -43.76
CA ALA A 435 5.04 32.27 -44.15
C ALA A 435 6.31 31.40 -44.34
N ILE A 436 7.38 31.94 -44.93
CA ILE A 436 8.67 31.23 -45.03
C ILE A 436 9.25 30.96 -43.65
N HIS A 437 9.21 31.96 -42.76
CA HIS A 437 9.74 31.80 -41.40
C HIS A 437 8.96 30.72 -40.64
N GLN A 438 7.62 30.72 -40.74
CA GLN A 438 6.74 29.71 -40.17
C GLN A 438 6.97 28.32 -40.77
N LEU A 439 7.24 28.23 -42.07
CA LEU A 439 7.50 26.95 -42.74
C LEU A 439 8.82 26.36 -42.28
N ARG A 440 9.88 27.18 -42.21
CA ARG A 440 11.20 26.76 -41.70
C ARG A 440 11.12 26.27 -40.25
N THR A 441 10.42 27.00 -39.39
CA THR A 441 10.24 26.57 -37.99
C THR A 441 9.43 25.28 -37.90
N SER A 442 8.39 25.10 -38.71
CA SER A 442 7.57 23.88 -38.69
C SER A 442 8.25 22.65 -39.30
N CYS A 443 9.27 22.82 -40.14
CA CYS A 443 10.04 21.70 -40.73
C CYS A 443 11.33 21.36 -39.96
N MET A 444 11.76 22.20 -39.01
CA MET A 444 12.95 21.97 -38.19
C MET A 444 12.65 21.36 -36.82
N THR A 445 11.40 21.44 -36.37
CA THR A 445 10.84 20.68 -35.23
C THR A 445 10.34 19.33 -35.69
#